data_AF-A0A517T6K4-F1
#
_entry.id   AF-A0A517T6K4-F1
#
_cell.length_a   1.000
_cell.length_b   1.000
_cell.length_c   1.000
_cell.angle_alpha   90.00
_cell.angle_beta   90.00
_cell.angle_gamma   90.00
#
_symmetry.space_group_name_H-M   'P 1'
#
loop_
_entity.id
_entity.type
_entity.pdbx_description
1 polymer ?
#
loop_
_entity_poly.entity_id
_entity_poly.type
_entity_poly.pdbx_seq_one_letter_code
_entity_poly.pdbx_strand_id
1 'polypeptide(L)'
;MSLMRSVLLLILSIGLFCSFGTAHADDHGKKKVVFVAGPPSHRSGDHEHNAGCLLLAEHLHVGMPDIEVRVFQNGWPSDPKAFKDADSVVVYCDGQSRHVLLSNEEKVQSLMDDGVGLVCIHYAVEPPKGPKGKTFLNWLGGYFEQDWSVNPHWTANFTKLPEHPITQGVKPFSINDEWYYHMRFREGLEGVTPILSDNPPKETLNRRDGHHSGNPHVREAIANGEIQHVAWATERENGGRSFGFTGGHRHINWKDDNFRTLVLNAIVWSAHGEVPENGVPTDTPSNAAMSANLDPK
;
A
#
# COMPACT_ATOMS: atom_id res chain seq x y z
N MET A 1 -38.15 9.04 -78.39
CA MET A 1 -36.76 9.50 -78.18
C MET A 1 -36.75 10.37 -76.93
N SER A 2 -36.43 9.77 -75.77
CA SER A 2 -36.47 10.43 -74.46
C SER A 2 -35.04 10.68 -73.98
N LEU A 3 -34.78 11.89 -73.51
CA LEU A 3 -33.48 12.45 -73.16
C LEU A 3 -33.21 12.17 -71.67
N MET A 4 -32.26 11.29 -71.34
CA MET A 4 -31.80 11.09 -69.95
C MET A 4 -30.81 12.19 -69.55
N ARG A 5 -31.21 13.01 -68.56
CA ARG A 5 -30.35 13.97 -67.87
C ARG A 5 -29.45 13.23 -66.87
N SER A 6 -28.14 13.41 -67.00
CA SER A 6 -27.16 12.96 -66.01
C SER A 6 -27.08 13.97 -64.86
N VAL A 7 -27.31 13.52 -63.63
CA VAL A 7 -27.09 14.30 -62.40
C VAL A 7 -25.74 13.87 -61.83
N LEU A 8 -24.79 14.80 -61.78
CA LEU A 8 -23.47 14.63 -61.17
C LEU A 8 -23.60 14.97 -59.68
N LEU A 9 -23.50 13.98 -58.79
CA LEU A 9 -23.39 14.20 -57.34
C LEU A 9 -21.95 14.61 -57.00
N LEU A 10 -21.79 15.84 -56.49
CA LEU A 10 -20.54 16.33 -55.92
C LEU A 10 -20.50 15.93 -54.43
N ILE A 11 -19.64 14.98 -54.06
CA ILE A 11 -19.40 14.59 -52.66
C ILE A 11 -18.37 15.57 -52.07
N LEU A 12 -18.81 16.43 -51.16
CA LEU A 12 -17.97 17.35 -50.42
C LEU A 12 -17.43 16.63 -49.17
N SER A 13 -16.18 16.19 -49.19
CA SER A 13 -15.49 15.59 -48.05
C SER A 13 -15.03 16.68 -47.08
N ILE A 14 -15.77 16.85 -45.98
CA ILE A 14 -15.37 17.69 -44.84
C ILE A 14 -14.28 16.93 -44.07
N GLY A 15 -13.03 17.35 -44.24
CA GLY A 15 -11.90 16.88 -43.44
C GLY A 15 -12.01 17.45 -42.03
N LEU A 16 -12.39 16.60 -41.07
CA LEU A 16 -12.35 16.91 -39.65
C LEU A 16 -10.87 16.86 -39.19
N PHE A 17 -10.23 18.02 -39.11
CA PHE A 17 -8.92 18.16 -38.47
C PHE A 17 -9.11 18.00 -36.95
N CYS A 18 -8.95 16.78 -36.44
CA CYS A 18 -8.72 16.57 -35.01
C CYS A 18 -7.32 17.09 -34.70
N SER A 19 -7.24 18.31 -34.17
CA SER A 19 -6.05 18.80 -33.49
C SER A 19 -5.76 17.87 -32.32
N PHE A 20 -4.77 17.00 -32.46
CA PHE A 20 -4.16 16.31 -31.33
C PHE A 20 -3.59 17.40 -30.41
N GLY A 21 -4.29 17.68 -29.32
CA GLY A 21 -3.73 18.45 -28.22
C GLY A 21 -2.48 17.71 -27.77
N THR A 22 -1.33 18.36 -27.90
CA THR A 22 -0.11 17.94 -27.22
C THR A 22 -0.44 17.92 -25.74
N ALA A 23 -0.47 16.73 -25.14
CA ALA A 23 -0.52 16.60 -23.69
C ALA A 23 0.63 17.43 -23.13
N HIS A 24 0.30 18.42 -22.30
CA HIS A 24 1.27 19.10 -21.48
C HIS A 24 1.96 18.01 -20.65
N ALA A 25 3.27 17.84 -20.84
CA ALA A 25 4.09 17.21 -19.83
C ALA A 25 3.98 18.13 -18.62
N ASP A 26 3.14 17.76 -17.65
CA ASP A 26 3.09 18.45 -16.38
C ASP A 26 4.49 18.36 -15.77
N ASP A 27 5.06 19.53 -15.48
CA ASP A 27 6.27 19.69 -14.68
C ASP A 27 5.94 19.26 -13.24
N HIS A 28 5.78 17.95 -13.04
CA HIS A 28 5.69 17.36 -11.73
C HIS A 28 7.09 17.42 -11.14
N GLY A 29 7.37 18.50 -10.40
CA GLY A 29 8.59 18.61 -9.60
C GLY A 29 8.88 17.30 -8.85
N LYS A 30 10.17 17.04 -8.59
CA LYS A 30 10.65 15.80 -7.95
C LYS A 30 9.74 15.38 -6.79
N LYS A 31 9.16 14.17 -6.90
CA LYS A 31 8.29 13.61 -5.87
C LYS A 31 9.07 13.39 -4.58
N LYS A 32 8.43 13.56 -3.43
CA LYS A 32 9.06 13.34 -2.13
C LYS A 32 8.31 12.28 -1.31
N VAL A 33 9.03 11.24 -0.92
CA VAL A 33 8.56 10.16 -0.05
C VAL A 33 9.26 10.23 1.30
N VAL A 34 8.47 10.25 2.37
CA VAL A 34 8.96 10.29 3.75
C VAL A 34 8.61 8.99 4.47
N PHE A 35 9.63 8.21 4.84
CA PHE A 35 9.49 7.03 5.68
C PHE A 35 9.56 7.42 7.17
N VAL A 36 8.67 6.85 7.97
CA VAL A 36 8.62 6.97 9.43
C VAL A 36 8.64 5.57 10.02
N ALA A 37 9.79 5.16 10.53
CA ALA A 37 9.97 3.90 11.23
C ALA A 37 9.65 4.06 12.72
N GLY A 38 8.89 3.15 13.29
CA GLY A 38 8.70 3.04 14.73
C GLY A 38 9.98 2.64 15.48
N PRO A 39 10.00 2.74 16.82
CA PRO A 39 11.10 2.20 17.61
C PRO A 39 11.16 0.66 17.51
N PRO A 40 12.32 0.05 17.83
CA PRO A 40 12.47 -1.39 18.02
C PRO A 40 11.45 -1.95 19.01
N SER A 41 10.82 -3.08 18.70
CA SER A 41 9.77 -3.65 19.57
C SER A 41 9.77 -5.17 19.70
N HIS A 42 10.26 -5.92 18.70
CA HIS A 42 10.23 -7.40 18.68
C HIS A 42 11.63 -8.01 18.57
N ARG A 43 11.69 -9.35 18.65
CA ARG A 43 12.94 -10.12 18.49
C ARG A 43 13.58 -9.87 17.13
N SER A 44 14.89 -10.11 17.03
CA SER A 44 15.62 -9.95 15.76
C SER A 44 15.00 -10.76 14.62
N GLY A 45 14.80 -10.07 13.50
CA GLY A 45 14.18 -10.59 12.27
C GLY A 45 12.67 -10.38 12.19
N ASP A 46 12.02 -9.96 13.28
CA ASP A 46 10.59 -9.66 13.31
C ASP A 46 10.36 -8.18 13.64
N HIS A 47 9.41 -7.54 12.96
CA HIS A 47 9.10 -6.10 13.11
C HIS A 47 10.35 -5.21 13.09
N GLU A 48 11.23 -5.44 12.12
CA GLU A 48 12.45 -4.65 11.91
C GLU A 48 12.08 -3.32 11.23
N HIS A 49 11.50 -2.39 11.99
CA HIS A 49 10.93 -1.15 11.48
C HIS A 49 11.99 -0.29 10.80
N ASN A 50 13.12 -0.03 11.49
CA ASN A 50 14.16 0.81 10.91
C ASN A 50 14.85 0.11 9.74
N ALA A 51 15.23 -1.16 9.89
CA ALA A 51 15.90 -1.90 8.83
C ALA A 51 15.02 -2.01 7.58
N GLY A 52 13.72 -2.29 7.75
CA GLY A 52 12.76 -2.38 6.65
C GLY A 52 12.57 -1.04 5.94
N CYS A 53 12.38 0.06 6.68
CA CYS A 53 12.28 1.39 6.07
C CYS A 53 13.56 1.80 5.33
N LEU A 54 14.74 1.56 5.92
CA LEU A 54 16.02 1.90 5.28
C LEU A 54 16.24 1.08 4.00
N LEU A 55 15.95 -0.23 4.03
CA LEU A 55 16.06 -1.10 2.86
C LEU A 55 15.10 -0.65 1.75
N LEU A 56 13.81 -0.45 2.05
CA LEU A 56 12.83 -0.01 1.05
C LEU A 56 13.17 1.38 0.50
N ALA A 57 13.65 2.29 1.35
CA ALA A 57 14.08 3.63 0.94
C ALA A 57 15.29 3.59 0.00
N GLU A 58 16.29 2.76 0.29
CA GLU A 58 17.45 2.57 -0.59
C GLU A 58 17.04 2.01 -1.96
N HIS A 59 16.19 0.98 -1.96
CA HIS A 59 15.68 0.38 -3.19
C HIS A 59 14.84 1.36 -4.01
N LEU A 60 13.98 2.15 -3.36
CA LEU A 60 13.21 3.20 -4.02
C LEU A 60 14.12 4.29 -4.60
N HIS A 61 15.13 4.72 -3.86
CA HIS A 61 16.08 5.74 -4.31
C HIS A 61 16.88 5.29 -5.54
N VAL A 62 17.34 4.03 -5.55
CA VAL A 62 18.09 3.46 -6.69
C VAL A 62 17.17 3.21 -7.89
N GLY A 63 15.99 2.63 -7.67
CA GLY A 63 15.05 2.29 -8.74
C GLY A 63 14.31 3.48 -9.33
N MET A 64 14.11 4.55 -8.56
CA MET A 64 13.36 5.75 -8.92
C MET A 64 14.15 7.03 -8.54
N PRO A 65 15.26 7.35 -9.25
CA PRO A 65 16.19 8.41 -8.86
C PRO A 65 15.59 9.83 -8.85
N ASP A 66 14.43 10.02 -9.48
CA ASP A 66 13.69 11.30 -9.48
C ASP A 66 12.79 11.48 -8.25
N ILE A 67 12.66 10.45 -7.40
CA ILE A 67 11.97 10.54 -6.11
C ILE A 67 12.98 10.89 -5.01
N GLU A 68 12.76 12.03 -4.34
CA GLU A 68 13.42 12.37 -3.09
C GLU A 68 12.93 11.43 -1.98
N VAL A 69 13.87 10.72 -1.35
CA VAL A 69 13.57 9.82 -0.23
C VAL A 69 14.16 10.38 1.08
N ARG A 70 13.36 10.35 2.14
CA ARG A 70 13.78 10.68 3.52
C ARG A 70 13.33 9.58 4.46
N VAL A 71 14.19 9.21 5.42
CA VAL A 71 13.86 8.22 6.44
C VAL A 71 14.05 8.86 7.81
N PHE A 72 13.02 8.75 8.65
CA PHE A 72 13.08 9.10 10.06
C PHE A 72 12.90 7.83 10.89
N GLN A 73 13.86 7.60 11.77
CA GLN A 73 13.95 6.39 12.58
C GLN A 73 13.45 6.63 14.00
N ASN A 74 12.99 5.56 14.65
CA ASN A 74 12.63 5.53 16.08
C ASN A 74 11.47 6.47 16.50
N GLY A 75 10.47 6.61 15.63
CA GLY A 75 9.22 7.30 15.93
C GLY A 75 9.00 8.56 15.10
N TRP A 76 8.07 9.39 15.57
CA TRP A 76 7.68 10.60 14.86
C TRP A 76 8.85 11.59 14.75
N PRO A 77 9.10 12.20 13.57
CA PRO A 77 10.20 13.14 13.38
C PRO A 77 10.11 14.35 14.32
N SER A 78 11.22 14.71 14.96
CA SER A 78 11.31 15.96 15.73
C SER A 78 11.48 17.20 14.85
N ASP A 79 11.91 17.03 13.59
CA ASP A 79 12.05 18.12 12.63
C ASP A 79 10.66 18.60 12.18
N PRO A 80 10.25 19.85 12.48
CA PRO A 80 8.95 20.38 12.05
C PRO A 80 8.79 20.48 10.53
N LYS A 81 9.89 20.39 9.76
CA LYS A 81 9.90 20.40 8.29
C LYS A 81 9.98 19.02 7.67
N ALA A 82 9.96 17.94 8.46
CA ALA A 82 10.10 16.56 7.99
C ALA A 82 9.17 16.25 6.80
N PHE A 83 7.91 16.66 6.91
CA PHE A 83 6.85 16.42 5.92
C PHE A 83 6.62 17.57 4.96
N LYS A 84 7.48 18.61 4.97
CA LYS A 84 7.34 19.73 4.04
C LYS A 84 7.47 19.19 2.61
N ASP A 85 6.50 19.55 1.76
CA ASP A 85 6.46 19.18 0.33
C ASP A 85 6.44 17.63 0.11
N ALA A 86 5.96 16.84 1.08
CA ALA A 86 5.87 15.39 0.93
C ALA A 86 4.67 15.01 0.04
N ASP A 87 4.89 14.15 -0.95
CA ASP A 87 3.83 13.55 -1.77
C ASP A 87 3.29 12.25 -1.16
N SER A 88 4.12 11.53 -0.39
CA SER A 88 3.66 10.36 0.36
C SER A 88 4.43 10.12 1.66
N VAL A 89 3.74 9.58 2.65
CA VAL A 89 4.29 9.12 3.92
C VAL A 89 4.17 7.60 4.02
N VAL A 90 5.28 6.93 4.32
CA VAL A 90 5.34 5.48 4.56
C VAL A 90 5.56 5.26 6.05
N VAL A 91 4.72 4.43 6.67
CA VAL A 91 4.73 4.16 8.10
C VAL A 91 4.91 2.67 8.33
N TYR A 92 5.94 2.33 9.09
CA TYR A 92 6.19 0.97 9.54
C TYR A 92 6.56 1.01 11.01
N CYS A 93 5.60 0.64 11.85
CA CYS A 93 5.72 0.74 13.30
C CYS A 93 4.79 -0.26 13.98
N ASP A 94 4.85 -0.31 15.31
CA ASP A 94 3.82 -0.98 16.10
C ASP A 94 2.46 -0.30 15.96
N GLY A 95 1.39 -1.07 16.16
CA GLY A 95 0.02 -0.56 16.16
C GLY A 95 -0.47 -0.10 17.55
N GLN A 96 -1.78 -0.02 17.68
CA GLN A 96 -2.52 0.37 18.89
C GLN A 96 -1.96 1.67 19.51
N SER A 97 -1.81 1.72 20.83
CA SER A 97 -1.34 2.90 21.55
C SER A 97 0.12 3.28 21.24
N ARG A 98 0.88 2.40 20.56
CA ARG A 98 2.26 2.65 20.13
C ARG A 98 2.37 3.15 18.68
N HIS A 99 1.23 3.33 18.02
CA HIS A 99 1.18 3.79 16.63
C HIS A 99 1.70 5.24 16.49
N VAL A 100 2.75 5.43 15.69
CA VAL A 100 3.50 6.70 15.65
C VAL A 100 2.65 7.90 15.22
N LEU A 101 1.69 7.69 14.33
CA LEU A 101 0.76 8.73 13.86
C LEU A 101 -0.14 9.32 14.95
N LEU A 102 -0.44 8.57 16.03
CA LEU A 102 -1.38 9.01 17.06
C LEU A 102 -0.85 10.17 17.90
N SER A 103 0.48 10.30 17.98
CA SER A 103 1.12 11.40 18.71
C SER A 103 0.95 12.76 18.03
N ASN A 104 0.58 12.77 16.74
CA ASN A 104 0.55 13.96 15.88
C ASN A 104 -0.65 13.94 14.91
N GLU A 105 -1.80 13.45 15.36
CA GLU A 105 -2.98 13.19 14.52
C GLU A 105 -3.46 14.41 13.72
N GLU A 106 -3.45 15.61 14.31
CA GLU A 106 -3.82 16.84 13.60
C GLU A 106 -2.89 17.13 12.41
N LYS A 107 -1.58 16.89 12.59
CA LYS A 107 -0.60 17.06 11.51
C LYS A 107 -0.79 16.02 10.42
N VAL A 108 -1.08 14.78 10.79
CA VAL A 108 -1.37 13.70 9.84
C VAL A 108 -2.65 14.00 9.07
N GLN A 109 -3.70 14.46 9.76
CA GLN A 109 -4.96 14.86 9.13
C GLN A 109 -4.72 15.98 8.10
N SER A 110 -3.96 17.01 8.45
CA SER A 110 -3.59 18.07 7.50
C SER A 110 -2.86 17.53 6.26
N LEU A 111 -1.95 16.55 6.40
CA LEU A 111 -1.33 15.90 5.24
C LEU A 111 -2.36 15.15 4.39
N MET A 112 -3.30 14.45 5.03
CA MET A 112 -4.35 13.71 4.31
C MET A 112 -5.29 14.66 3.55
N ASP A 113 -5.64 15.80 4.16
CA ASP A 113 -6.46 16.86 3.57
C ASP A 113 -5.77 17.50 2.36
N ASP A 114 -4.45 17.68 2.43
CA ASP A 114 -3.59 18.18 1.33
C ASP A 114 -3.37 17.13 0.21
N GLY A 115 -3.94 15.92 0.34
CA GLY A 115 -3.85 14.88 -0.68
C GLY A 115 -2.59 14.01 -0.61
N VAL A 116 -1.73 14.20 0.41
CA VAL A 116 -0.50 13.41 0.60
C VAL A 116 -0.83 11.93 0.77
N GLY A 117 -0.16 11.05 0.04
CA GLY A 117 -0.41 9.62 0.12
C GLY A 117 0.03 8.99 1.45
N LEU A 118 -0.59 7.88 1.85
CA LEU A 118 -0.26 7.16 3.09
C LEU A 118 -0.08 5.66 2.85
N VAL A 119 1.10 5.14 3.19
CA VAL A 119 1.37 3.70 3.17
C VAL A 119 1.55 3.21 4.61
N CYS A 120 0.72 2.27 5.06
CA CYS A 120 0.89 1.62 6.36
C CYS A 120 1.25 0.14 6.19
N ILE A 121 2.38 -0.24 6.79
CA ILE A 121 2.96 -1.59 6.68
C ILE A 121 2.76 -2.35 7.99
N HIS A 122 2.29 -3.58 7.85
CA HIS A 122 2.11 -4.56 8.91
C HIS A 122 1.28 -4.02 10.08
N TYR A 123 1.85 -3.96 11.29
CA TYR A 123 1.17 -3.53 12.50
C TYR A 123 0.70 -2.06 12.45
N ALA A 124 1.25 -1.25 11.54
CA ALA A 124 0.78 0.12 11.28
C ALA A 124 -0.63 0.19 10.64
N VAL A 125 -1.28 -0.93 10.32
CA VAL A 125 -2.69 -0.96 9.90
C VAL A 125 -3.66 -1.13 11.08
N GLU A 126 -3.15 -1.28 12.31
CA GLU A 126 -3.95 -1.50 13.52
C GLU A 126 -3.95 -0.24 14.42
N PRO A 127 -4.97 0.62 14.33
CA PRO A 127 -5.19 1.66 15.33
C PRO A 127 -5.77 1.06 16.63
N PRO A 128 -5.80 1.84 17.74
CA PRO A 128 -6.60 1.49 18.90
C PRO A 128 -8.07 1.30 18.51
N LYS A 129 -8.70 0.26 19.06
CA LYS A 129 -10.14 0.02 18.90
C LYS A 129 -10.96 1.25 19.34
N GLY A 130 -12.05 1.53 18.63
CA GLY A 130 -12.94 2.65 18.90
C GLY A 130 -12.76 3.80 17.91
N PRO A 131 -12.80 5.08 18.34
CA PRO A 131 -12.87 6.21 17.42
C PRO A 131 -11.74 6.29 16.38
N LYS A 132 -10.54 5.78 16.70
CA LYS A 132 -9.38 5.79 15.79
C LYS A 132 -9.56 4.84 14.60
N GLY A 133 -10.41 3.82 14.73
CA GLY A 133 -10.83 2.99 13.61
C GLY A 133 -11.49 3.83 12.51
N LYS A 134 -12.35 4.79 12.85
CA LYS A 134 -12.96 5.70 11.86
C LYS A 134 -11.91 6.61 11.20
N THR A 135 -10.94 7.11 11.97
CA THR A 135 -9.82 7.89 11.42
C THR A 135 -9.05 7.08 10.37
N PHE A 136 -8.67 5.85 10.68
CA PHE A 136 -7.95 4.98 9.74
C PHE A 136 -8.83 4.53 8.57
N LEU A 137 -10.12 4.32 8.78
CA LEU A 137 -11.05 4.05 7.69
C LEU A 137 -11.08 5.19 6.66
N ASN A 138 -11.03 6.44 7.14
CA ASN A 138 -10.97 7.62 6.28
C ASN A 138 -9.62 7.73 5.58
N TRP A 139 -8.51 7.53 6.29
CA TRP A 139 -7.15 7.68 5.73
C TRP A 139 -6.73 6.52 4.83
N LEU A 140 -6.96 5.28 5.26
CA LEU A 140 -6.46 4.04 4.65
C LEU A 140 -7.54 3.23 3.95
N GLY A 141 -8.84 3.49 4.14
CA GLY A 141 -9.93 2.72 3.52
C GLY A 141 -10.20 1.36 4.15
N GLY A 142 -9.26 0.85 4.95
CA GLY A 142 -9.42 -0.33 5.78
C GLY A 142 -8.42 -0.34 6.93
N TYR A 143 -8.65 -1.19 7.93
CA TYR A 143 -7.80 -1.31 9.12
C TYR A 143 -8.09 -2.60 9.90
N PHE A 144 -7.15 -2.98 10.76
CA PHE A 144 -7.32 -4.07 11.72
C PHE A 144 -8.12 -3.58 12.93
N GLU A 145 -9.15 -4.31 13.35
CA GLU A 145 -9.87 -4.02 14.59
C GLU A 145 -9.76 -5.19 15.59
N GLN A 146 -9.32 -4.91 16.82
CA GLN A 146 -9.28 -5.93 17.88
C GLN A 146 -10.66 -6.53 18.16
N ASP A 147 -10.69 -7.84 18.42
CA ASP A 147 -11.89 -8.68 18.56
C ASP A 147 -12.72 -8.84 17.26
N TRP A 148 -12.25 -8.31 16.14
CA TRP A 148 -12.86 -8.49 14.81
C TRP A 148 -11.89 -9.17 13.84
N SER A 149 -10.69 -8.60 13.70
CA SER A 149 -9.62 -9.08 12.83
C SER A 149 -8.72 -10.08 13.56
N VAL A 150 -7.93 -10.85 12.80
CA VAL A 150 -6.99 -11.85 13.33
C VAL A 150 -5.62 -11.78 12.67
N ASN A 151 -4.57 -12.22 13.38
CA ASN A 151 -3.16 -12.15 12.92
C ASN A 151 -2.38 -13.48 13.01
N PRO A 152 -2.87 -14.59 12.42
CA PRO A 152 -2.12 -15.84 12.44
C PRO A 152 -0.89 -15.79 11.51
N HIS A 153 0.09 -16.65 11.77
CA HIS A 153 1.15 -16.95 10.80
C HIS A 153 0.69 -18.03 9.82
N TRP A 154 0.72 -17.74 8.52
CA TRP A 154 0.35 -18.69 7.46
C TRP A 154 0.98 -18.32 6.13
N THR A 155 0.94 -19.26 5.18
CA THR A 155 1.42 -19.04 3.82
C THR A 155 0.25 -18.62 2.94
N ALA A 156 0.24 -17.35 2.54
CA ALA A 156 -0.70 -16.82 1.56
C ALA A 156 -0.22 -17.15 0.13
N ASN A 157 -1.16 -17.40 -0.77
CA ASN A 157 -0.93 -17.82 -2.16
C ASN A 157 -1.63 -16.86 -3.12
N PHE A 158 -0.92 -15.83 -3.57
CA PHE A 158 -1.45 -14.81 -4.46
C PHE A 158 -1.38 -15.27 -5.91
N THR A 159 -2.35 -16.11 -6.30
CA THR A 159 -2.42 -16.70 -7.65
C THR A 159 -3.01 -15.77 -8.69
N LYS A 160 -3.76 -14.75 -8.27
CA LYS A 160 -4.38 -13.73 -9.12
C LYS A 160 -4.08 -12.35 -8.54
N LEU A 161 -3.72 -11.42 -9.42
CA LEU A 161 -3.48 -10.02 -9.10
C LEU A 161 -4.41 -9.17 -9.97
N PRO A 162 -5.00 -8.07 -9.44
CA PRO A 162 -5.80 -7.16 -10.24
C PRO A 162 -4.96 -6.42 -11.27
N GLU A 163 -5.61 -5.89 -12.30
CA GLU A 163 -5.01 -4.85 -13.15
C GLU A 163 -4.96 -3.54 -12.36
N HIS A 164 -3.78 -3.17 -11.86
CA HIS A 164 -3.57 -1.96 -11.07
C HIS A 164 -2.10 -1.53 -11.18
N PRO A 165 -1.75 -0.22 -11.15
CA PRO A 165 -0.35 0.20 -11.19
C PRO A 165 0.53 -0.49 -10.13
N ILE A 166 -0.01 -0.75 -8.95
CA ILE A 166 0.69 -1.45 -7.85
C ILE A 166 1.16 -2.86 -8.23
N THR A 167 0.45 -3.54 -9.13
CA THR A 167 0.75 -4.93 -9.52
C THR A 167 1.63 -5.04 -10.76
N GLN A 168 2.07 -3.93 -11.36
CA GLN A 168 2.97 -3.93 -12.51
C GLN A 168 4.31 -4.63 -12.19
N GLY A 169 4.74 -5.54 -13.06
CA GLY A 169 5.93 -6.37 -12.85
C GLY A 169 5.81 -7.43 -11.75
N VAL A 170 4.74 -7.43 -10.94
CA VAL A 170 4.52 -8.42 -9.88
C VAL A 170 3.92 -9.70 -10.48
N LYS A 171 4.57 -10.84 -10.22
CA LYS A 171 4.08 -12.15 -10.64
C LYS A 171 3.34 -12.83 -9.48
N PRO A 172 2.49 -13.84 -9.75
CA PRO A 172 1.96 -14.69 -8.70
C PRO A 172 3.04 -15.26 -7.78
N PHE A 173 2.81 -15.22 -6.48
CA PHE A 173 3.79 -15.64 -5.47
C PHE A 173 3.09 -16.19 -4.21
N SER A 174 3.84 -16.96 -3.43
CA SER A 174 3.39 -17.48 -2.13
C SER A 174 4.42 -17.16 -1.06
N ILE A 175 3.97 -16.72 0.10
CA ILE A 175 4.89 -16.30 1.16
C ILE A 175 4.31 -16.52 2.55
N ASN A 176 5.16 -17.03 3.45
CA ASN A 176 4.82 -17.22 4.85
C ASN A 176 5.08 -15.93 5.63
N ASP A 177 4.05 -15.40 6.29
CA ASP A 177 4.14 -14.20 7.10
C ASP A 177 3.07 -14.22 8.21
N GLU A 178 3.06 -13.22 9.09
CA GLU A 178 1.93 -12.94 9.97
C GLU A 178 0.89 -12.09 9.22
N TRP A 179 0.11 -12.72 8.35
CA TRP A 179 -0.87 -12.03 7.52
C TRP A 179 -2.18 -11.80 8.27
N TYR A 180 -2.58 -10.54 8.37
CA TYR A 180 -3.83 -10.16 9.04
C TYR A 180 -5.00 -10.24 8.08
N TYR A 181 -6.15 -10.70 8.58
CA TYR A 181 -7.37 -10.75 7.79
C TYR A 181 -8.63 -10.53 8.64
N HIS A 182 -9.80 -10.59 7.97
CA HIS A 182 -11.09 -10.16 8.50
C HIS A 182 -11.01 -8.69 8.94
N MET A 183 -10.54 -7.87 8.01
CA MET A 183 -10.30 -6.44 8.21
C MET A 183 -11.62 -5.66 8.21
N ARG A 184 -11.60 -4.46 8.77
CA ARG A 184 -12.65 -3.47 8.52
C ARG A 184 -12.34 -2.74 7.22
N PHE A 185 -13.35 -2.49 6.41
CA PHE A 185 -13.25 -1.67 5.20
C PHE A 185 -14.40 -0.68 5.14
N ARG A 186 -14.25 0.36 4.30
CA ARG A 186 -15.37 1.22 3.92
C ARG A 186 -16.51 0.37 3.38
N GLU A 187 -17.74 0.82 3.61
CA GLU A 187 -18.93 0.11 3.15
C GLU A 187 -18.85 -0.11 1.63
N GLY A 188 -19.14 -1.33 1.18
CA GLY A 188 -19.08 -1.68 -0.24
C GLY A 188 -17.68 -1.57 -0.89
N LEU A 189 -16.61 -1.44 -0.10
CA LEU A 189 -15.25 -1.15 -0.59
C LEU A 189 -15.17 0.18 -1.36
N GLU A 190 -15.95 1.19 -0.95
CA GLU A 190 -15.95 2.49 -1.62
C GLU A 190 -14.56 3.14 -1.68
N GLY A 191 -14.06 3.35 -2.91
CA GLY A 191 -12.72 3.87 -3.17
C GLY A 191 -11.59 2.93 -2.73
N VAL A 192 -11.88 1.65 -2.46
CA VAL A 192 -10.90 0.64 -2.03
C VAL A 192 -10.81 -0.46 -3.08
N THR A 193 -9.59 -0.71 -3.57
CA THR A 193 -9.29 -1.82 -4.48
C THR A 193 -8.46 -2.87 -3.74
N PRO A 194 -8.98 -4.09 -3.53
CA PRO A 194 -8.17 -5.19 -3.02
C PRO A 194 -7.00 -5.50 -3.96
N ILE A 195 -5.78 -5.53 -3.43
CA ILE A 195 -4.54 -5.76 -4.19
C ILE A 195 -4.05 -7.19 -4.00
N LEU A 196 -3.98 -7.65 -2.75
CA LEU A 196 -3.65 -9.04 -2.41
C LEU A 196 -4.81 -9.67 -1.67
N SER A 197 -5.27 -10.81 -2.17
CA SER A 197 -6.36 -11.57 -1.58
C SER A 197 -6.08 -13.06 -1.65
N ASP A 198 -6.46 -13.80 -0.61
CA ASP A 198 -6.41 -15.25 -0.57
C ASP A 198 -7.46 -15.79 0.43
N ASN A 199 -7.69 -17.09 0.44
CA ASN A 199 -8.53 -17.76 1.43
C ASN A 199 -7.62 -18.42 2.50
N PRO A 200 -7.53 -17.86 3.72
CA PRO A 200 -6.74 -18.45 4.78
C PRO A 200 -7.20 -19.88 5.09
N PRO A 201 -6.28 -20.82 5.34
CA PRO A 201 -6.65 -22.17 5.72
C PRO A 201 -7.36 -22.17 7.09
N LYS A 202 -8.30 -23.10 7.31
CA LYS A 202 -9.12 -23.15 8.54
C LYS A 202 -8.27 -23.27 9.81
N GLU A 203 -7.09 -23.89 9.67
CA GLU A 203 -6.10 -24.11 10.73
C GLU A 203 -5.58 -22.81 11.33
N THR A 204 -5.68 -21.69 10.59
CA THR A 204 -5.33 -20.36 11.10
C THR A 204 -6.22 -19.89 12.25
N LEU A 205 -7.38 -20.52 12.45
CA LEU A 205 -8.34 -20.25 13.54
C LEU A 205 -8.39 -21.36 14.59
N ASN A 206 -7.39 -22.24 14.69
CA ASN A 206 -7.38 -23.32 15.69
C ASN A 206 -7.24 -22.82 17.14
N ARG A 207 -6.76 -21.59 17.33
CA ARG A 207 -6.70 -20.95 18.65
C ARG A 207 -8.11 -20.61 19.14
N ARG A 208 -8.27 -20.50 20.46
CA ARG A 208 -9.53 -20.00 21.06
C ARG A 208 -9.76 -18.54 20.68
N ASP A 209 -11.00 -18.12 20.80
CA ASP A 209 -11.39 -16.72 20.57
C ASP A 209 -10.62 -15.78 21.51
N GLY A 210 -10.30 -14.60 21.00
CA GLY A 210 -9.47 -13.61 21.69
C GLY A 210 -9.15 -12.42 20.79
N HIS A 211 -8.49 -11.41 21.37
CA HIS A 211 -8.30 -10.10 20.76
C HIS A 211 -7.72 -10.11 19.33
N HIS A 212 -6.89 -11.10 19.00
CA HIS A 212 -6.27 -11.28 17.69
C HIS A 212 -6.32 -12.72 17.14
N SER A 213 -6.94 -13.65 17.87
CA SER A 213 -6.85 -15.10 17.57
C SER A 213 -8.11 -15.73 16.99
N GLY A 214 -9.26 -15.08 17.11
CA GLY A 214 -10.52 -15.58 16.57
C GLY A 214 -11.74 -14.98 17.26
N ASN A 215 -12.88 -15.07 16.58
CA ASN A 215 -14.21 -14.74 17.07
C ASN A 215 -15.25 -15.48 16.19
N PRO A 216 -16.55 -15.50 16.57
CA PRO A 216 -17.57 -16.18 15.76
C PRO A 216 -17.69 -15.67 14.32
N HIS A 217 -17.54 -14.35 14.10
CA HIS A 217 -17.68 -13.75 12.77
C HIS A 217 -16.59 -14.20 11.81
N VAL A 218 -15.32 -14.12 12.21
CA VAL A 218 -14.21 -14.56 11.34
C VAL A 218 -14.26 -16.06 11.05
N ARG A 219 -14.71 -16.87 12.02
CA ARG A 219 -14.89 -18.32 11.83
C ARG A 219 -15.98 -18.62 10.80
N GLU A 220 -17.09 -17.89 10.86
CA GLU A 220 -18.18 -18.00 9.90
C GLU A 220 -17.70 -17.58 8.50
N ALA A 221 -17.02 -16.45 8.37
CA ALA A 221 -16.49 -15.96 7.10
C ALA A 221 -15.55 -16.97 6.43
N ILE A 222 -14.60 -17.54 7.19
CA ILE A 222 -13.69 -18.58 6.67
C ILE A 222 -14.43 -19.88 6.38
N ALA A 223 -15.43 -20.26 7.17
CA ALA A 223 -16.25 -21.45 6.89
C ALA A 223 -17.06 -21.32 5.60
N ASN A 224 -17.52 -20.10 5.28
CA ASN A 224 -18.25 -19.75 4.06
C ASN A 224 -17.33 -19.59 2.83
N GLY A 225 -16.01 -19.65 3.01
CA GLY A 225 -15.05 -19.44 1.93
C GLY A 225 -14.96 -17.99 1.47
N GLU A 226 -15.32 -17.04 2.32
CA GLU A 226 -15.20 -15.61 2.02
C GLU A 226 -13.74 -15.24 1.80
N ILE A 227 -13.45 -14.65 0.64
CA ILE A 227 -12.10 -14.24 0.28
C ILE A 227 -11.64 -13.12 1.21
N GLN A 228 -10.38 -13.19 1.65
CA GLN A 228 -9.82 -12.22 2.58
C GLN A 228 -8.83 -11.31 1.88
N HIS A 229 -8.89 -10.02 2.19
CA HIS A 229 -8.01 -8.99 1.61
C HIS A 229 -6.92 -8.61 2.60
N VAL A 230 -5.66 -8.80 2.20
CA VAL A 230 -4.46 -8.62 3.04
C VAL A 230 -3.56 -7.48 2.55
N ALA A 231 -3.88 -6.91 1.39
CA ALA A 231 -3.36 -5.64 0.94
C ALA A 231 -4.41 -4.92 0.09
N TRP A 232 -4.49 -3.59 0.19
CA TRP A 232 -5.49 -2.81 -0.54
C TRP A 232 -4.98 -1.41 -0.87
N ALA A 233 -5.40 -0.91 -2.02
CA ALA A 233 -5.22 0.46 -2.44
C ALA A 233 -6.50 1.26 -2.12
N THR A 234 -6.33 2.52 -1.73
CA THR A 234 -7.44 3.42 -1.41
C THR A 234 -7.23 4.74 -2.10
N GLU A 235 -8.24 5.19 -2.82
CA GLU A 235 -8.33 6.55 -3.35
C GLU A 235 -9.31 7.34 -2.48
N ARG A 236 -8.89 8.52 -2.03
CA ARG A 236 -9.72 9.46 -1.28
C ARG A 236 -10.37 10.44 -2.25
N GLU A 237 -11.51 11.02 -1.85
CA GLU A 237 -12.26 11.97 -2.69
C GLU A 237 -11.42 13.18 -3.12
N ASN A 238 -10.44 13.59 -2.31
CA ASN A 238 -9.52 14.68 -2.64
C ASN A 238 -8.35 14.25 -3.54
N GLY A 239 -8.38 13.03 -4.09
CA GLY A 239 -7.35 12.46 -4.96
C GLY A 239 -6.21 11.77 -4.22
N GLY A 240 -6.09 11.92 -2.90
CA GLY A 240 -4.99 11.31 -2.17
C GLY A 240 -5.05 9.77 -2.14
N ARG A 241 -3.89 9.13 -2.21
CA ARG A 241 -3.74 7.68 -2.41
C ARG A 241 -3.12 6.97 -1.22
N SER A 242 -3.74 5.91 -0.73
CA SER A 242 -3.25 5.13 0.40
C SER A 242 -3.09 3.65 0.09
N PHE A 243 -2.17 3.00 0.78
CA PHE A 243 -1.96 1.56 0.71
C PHE A 243 -1.87 0.96 2.11
N GLY A 244 -2.75 0.00 2.39
CA GLY A 244 -2.63 -0.83 3.59
C GLY A 244 -2.08 -2.20 3.23
N PHE A 245 -1.11 -2.67 3.99
CA PHE A 245 -0.42 -3.93 3.74
C PHE A 245 -0.22 -4.68 5.04
N THR A 246 -0.82 -5.87 5.20
CA THR A 246 -0.74 -6.60 6.48
C THR A 246 0.50 -7.46 6.60
N GLY A 247 1.24 -7.68 5.51
CA GLY A 247 2.52 -8.39 5.53
C GLY A 247 3.66 -7.54 6.06
N GLY A 248 4.82 -8.16 6.26
CA GLY A 248 6.02 -7.50 6.76
C GLY A 248 6.26 -7.77 8.24
N HIS A 249 5.81 -8.90 8.79
CA HIS A 249 6.26 -9.32 10.11
C HIS A 249 7.72 -9.75 10.02
N ARG A 250 8.02 -10.61 9.03
CA ARG A 250 9.32 -11.24 8.82
C ARG A 250 10.20 -10.36 7.94
N HIS A 251 11.27 -9.80 8.49
CA HIS A 251 12.20 -8.95 7.71
C HIS A 251 12.77 -9.69 6.49
N ILE A 252 13.02 -11.00 6.62
CA ILE A 252 13.54 -11.84 5.53
C ILE A 252 12.64 -11.85 4.27
N ASN A 253 11.34 -11.56 4.41
CA ASN A 253 10.40 -11.57 3.28
C ASN A 253 10.70 -10.46 2.25
N TRP A 254 11.45 -9.42 2.62
CA TRP A 254 11.94 -8.43 1.65
C TRP A 254 12.91 -9.01 0.61
N LYS A 255 13.41 -10.24 0.79
CA LYS A 255 14.17 -10.97 -0.24
C LYS A 255 13.28 -11.49 -1.37
N ASP A 256 11.99 -11.66 -1.16
CA ASP A 256 11.09 -12.05 -2.25
C ASP A 256 10.85 -10.83 -3.16
N ASP A 257 11.19 -10.99 -4.45
CA ASP A 257 11.13 -9.87 -5.40
C ASP A 257 9.70 -9.38 -5.65
N ASN A 258 8.70 -10.28 -5.63
CA ASN A 258 7.30 -9.89 -5.85
C ASN A 258 6.77 -9.13 -4.64
N PHE A 259 7.03 -9.64 -3.44
CA PHE A 259 6.66 -8.99 -2.18
C PHE A 259 7.25 -7.58 -2.05
N ARG A 260 8.54 -7.44 -2.34
CA ARG A 260 9.24 -6.14 -2.28
C ARG A 260 8.77 -5.19 -3.39
N THR A 261 8.66 -5.67 -4.62
CA THR A 261 8.25 -4.84 -5.78
C THR A 261 6.83 -4.31 -5.60
N LEU A 262 5.90 -5.13 -5.09
CA LEU A 262 4.53 -4.70 -4.80
C LEU A 262 4.50 -3.49 -3.85
N VAL A 263 5.26 -3.54 -2.75
CA VAL A 263 5.30 -2.44 -1.77
C VAL A 263 5.98 -1.20 -2.36
N LEU A 264 7.06 -1.35 -3.13
CA LEU A 264 7.72 -0.23 -3.81
C LEU A 264 6.80 0.43 -4.86
N ASN A 265 6.09 -0.37 -5.65
CA ASN A 265 5.09 0.14 -6.59
C ASN A 265 3.97 0.90 -5.86
N ALA A 266 3.51 0.40 -4.71
CA ALA A 266 2.53 1.09 -3.88
C ALA A 266 3.01 2.44 -3.37
N ILE A 267 4.28 2.54 -2.98
CA ILE A 267 4.90 3.79 -2.52
C ILE A 267 5.01 4.81 -3.67
N VAL A 268 5.40 4.37 -4.87
CA VAL A 268 5.43 5.24 -6.06
C VAL A 268 4.01 5.71 -6.40
N TRP A 269 3.05 4.79 -6.44
CA TRP A 269 1.66 5.08 -6.76
C TRP A 269 1.02 6.04 -5.75
N SER A 270 1.28 5.87 -4.45
CA SER A 270 0.76 6.75 -3.38
C SER A 270 1.33 8.16 -3.45
N ALA A 271 2.54 8.34 -3.98
CA ALA A 271 3.16 9.63 -4.25
C ALA A 271 2.70 10.27 -5.58
N HIS A 272 1.68 9.69 -6.24
CA HIS A 272 1.27 10.06 -7.59
C HIS A 272 2.38 9.95 -8.64
N GLY A 273 3.39 9.11 -8.39
CA GLY A 273 4.40 8.77 -9.39
C GLY A 273 3.88 7.76 -10.41
N GLU A 274 4.51 7.73 -11.57
CA GLU A 274 4.28 6.70 -12.57
C GLU A 274 5.02 5.41 -12.16
N VAL A 275 4.27 4.34 -11.92
CA VAL A 275 4.86 3.03 -11.65
C VAL A 275 5.42 2.49 -12.98
N PRO A 276 6.68 2.01 -13.04
CA PRO A 276 7.21 1.42 -14.27
C PRO A 276 6.45 0.15 -14.66
N GLU A 277 6.31 -0.11 -15.97
CA GLU A 277 5.58 -1.27 -16.50
C GLU A 277 6.09 -2.61 -15.94
N ASN A 278 7.39 -2.72 -15.71
CA ASN A 278 8.05 -3.90 -15.13
C ASN A 278 8.23 -3.82 -13.60
N GLY A 279 7.54 -2.87 -12.94
CA GLY A 279 7.70 -2.57 -11.52
C GLY A 279 8.96 -1.76 -11.22
N VAL A 280 9.06 -1.24 -9.99
CA VAL A 280 10.25 -0.51 -9.54
C VAL A 280 11.49 -1.41 -9.67
N PRO A 281 12.52 -1.01 -10.44
CA PRO A 281 13.72 -1.82 -10.62
C PRO A 281 14.47 -2.03 -9.31
N THR A 282 14.67 -3.27 -8.91
CA THR A 282 15.47 -3.61 -7.73
C THR A 282 16.21 -4.91 -7.88
N ASP A 283 17.41 -4.98 -7.32
CA ASP A 283 18.12 -6.24 -7.12
C ASP A 283 17.57 -6.98 -5.89
N THR A 284 17.64 -8.31 -5.89
CA THR A 284 17.34 -9.10 -4.68
C THR A 284 18.36 -8.79 -3.57
N PRO A 285 17.94 -8.38 -2.36
CA PRO A 285 18.85 -8.12 -1.25
C PRO A 285 19.76 -9.31 -0.93
N SER A 286 21.05 -9.03 -0.77
CA SER A 286 22.01 -10.00 -0.25
C SER A 286 21.76 -10.31 1.24
N ASN A 287 22.31 -11.41 1.76
CA ASN A 287 22.22 -11.70 3.20
C ASN A 287 22.88 -10.60 4.05
N ALA A 288 23.91 -9.94 3.52
CA ALA A 288 24.56 -8.81 4.20
C ALA A 288 23.61 -7.60 4.27
N ALA A 289 22.91 -7.28 3.17
CA ALA A 289 21.90 -6.23 3.16
C ALA A 289 20.75 -6.52 4.14
N MET A 290 20.27 -7.76 4.19
CA MET A 290 19.24 -8.19 5.15
C MET A 290 19.67 -8.17 6.63
N SER A 291 20.97 -8.14 6.89
CA SER A 291 21.52 -8.05 8.25
C SER A 291 21.94 -6.63 8.61
N ALA A 292 21.98 -5.72 7.63
CA ALA A 292 22.34 -4.33 7.85
C ALA A 292 21.19 -3.60 8.54
N ASN A 293 21.54 -2.74 9.49
CA ASN A 293 20.60 -1.85 10.18
C ASN A 293 19.45 -2.55 10.93
N LEU A 294 19.57 -3.85 11.24
CA LEU A 294 18.65 -4.54 12.15
C LEU A 294 18.51 -3.72 13.44
N ASP A 295 17.28 -3.63 13.92
CA ASP A 295 16.94 -2.86 15.10
C ASP A 295 17.74 -3.35 16.31
N PRO A 296 18.28 -2.44 17.14
CA PRO A 296 18.97 -2.83 18.37
C PRO A 296 17.97 -3.50 19.32
N LYS A 297 18.40 -4.61 19.95
CA LYS A 297 17.58 -5.43 20.83
C LYS A 297 18.14 -5.46 22.25
#